data_AF-A0A437S8U7-F1
#
_entry.id   AF-A0A437S8U7-F1
#
_cell.length_a   1.000
_cell.length_b   1.000
_cell.length_c   1.000
_cell.angle_alpha   90.00
_cell.angle_beta   90.00
_cell.angle_gamma   90.00
#
_symmetry.space_group_name_H-M   'P 1'
#
loop_
_entity.id
_entity.type
_entity.pdbx_description
1 polymer ?
#
loop_
_entity_poly.entity_id
_entity_poly.type
_entity_poly.pdbx_seq_one_letter_code
_entity_poly.pdbx_strand_id
1 'polypeptide(L)'
;MKENNFLNIISKVTLGILIISILIFGFSFFSYSNMEDIEKDNKKLKNDLTQIVESEIEIKEKYNETMKAFEEIELEFTSKYGYDYTMGDEDVIESEIENLKSKNSSIKIQLKEEIKKYKDYYSGDYYLTETLDNSISKFVSLNSINDVDELNPDLYSYLELEKFMEEAIRSGTVKYLISLNKRDIKFDILAFTTAMYSDKLYEIGNDLSDIDQNLNKLYSQIVGLTEVYRNMETFGIKTGKLSYGNLLNLKKNSLTLIEEYFKNKGTIEFLESLGEENEKSK
;
A
#
# COMPACT_ATOMS: atom_id res chain seq x y z
N MET A 1 -91.65 31.70 -83.49
CA MET A 1 -91.72 30.83 -82.29
C MET A 1 -90.41 30.03 -82.10
N LYS A 2 -89.22 30.67 -82.15
CA LYS A 2 -87.90 30.02 -81.97
C LYS A 2 -86.96 30.77 -81.00
N GLU A 3 -87.14 32.07 -80.77
CA GLU A 3 -86.32 32.86 -79.83
C GLU A 3 -86.52 32.50 -78.35
N ASN A 4 -87.76 32.23 -77.91
CA ASN A 4 -88.04 31.90 -76.50
C ASN A 4 -87.42 30.58 -76.02
N ASN A 5 -87.14 29.61 -76.91
CA ASN A 5 -86.46 28.37 -76.52
C ASN A 5 -84.95 28.56 -76.39
N PHE A 6 -84.35 29.43 -77.20
CA PHE A 6 -82.91 29.68 -77.18
C PHE A 6 -82.49 30.47 -75.93
N LEU A 7 -83.25 31.50 -75.55
CA LEU A 7 -83.04 32.27 -74.32
C LEU A 7 -83.23 31.40 -73.06
N ASN A 8 -84.18 30.48 -73.06
CA ASN A 8 -84.45 29.58 -71.93
C ASN A 8 -83.34 28.52 -71.76
N ILE A 9 -82.76 28.04 -72.87
CA ILE A 9 -81.58 27.15 -72.85
C ILE A 9 -80.34 27.91 -72.35
N ILE A 10 -80.09 29.12 -72.84
CA ILE A 10 -78.96 29.96 -72.38
C ILE A 10 -79.09 30.28 -70.90
N SER A 11 -80.29 30.63 -70.42
CA SER A 11 -80.55 30.90 -68.99
C SER A 11 -80.25 29.68 -68.10
N LYS A 12 -80.67 28.48 -68.51
CA LYS A 12 -80.34 27.24 -67.78
C LYS A 12 -78.85 26.92 -67.79
N VAL A 13 -78.16 27.14 -68.90
CA VAL A 13 -76.71 26.93 -69.02
C VAL A 13 -75.95 27.95 -68.15
N THR A 14 -76.33 29.22 -68.17
CA THR A 14 -75.71 30.25 -67.31
C THR A 14 -75.98 30.01 -65.84
N LEU A 15 -77.19 29.57 -65.46
CA LEU A 15 -77.48 29.16 -64.09
C LEU A 15 -76.62 27.94 -63.67
N GLY A 16 -76.44 26.97 -64.56
CA GLY A 16 -75.54 25.83 -64.34
C GLY A 16 -74.08 26.25 -64.14
N ILE A 17 -73.58 27.17 -64.99
CA ILE A 17 -72.24 27.75 -64.86
C ILE A 17 -72.10 28.51 -63.54
N LEU A 18 -73.10 29.31 -63.15
CA LEU A 18 -73.10 30.06 -61.89
C LEU A 18 -73.00 29.11 -60.68
N ILE A 19 -73.79 28.03 -60.66
CA ILE A 19 -73.74 27.03 -59.59
C ILE A 19 -72.37 26.36 -59.52
N ILE A 20 -71.80 25.98 -60.67
CA ILE A 20 -70.45 25.40 -60.75
C ILE A 20 -69.40 26.40 -60.25
N SER A 21 -69.49 27.67 -60.64
CA SER A 21 -68.58 28.71 -60.17
C SER A 21 -68.68 28.94 -58.66
N ILE A 22 -69.88 28.91 -58.08
CA ILE A 22 -70.08 29.01 -56.62
C ILE A 22 -69.47 27.80 -55.90
N LEU A 23 -69.66 26.59 -56.44
CA LEU A 23 -69.07 25.38 -55.87
C LEU A 23 -67.53 25.40 -55.94
N ILE A 24 -66.96 25.82 -57.07
CA ILE A 24 -65.50 25.99 -57.23
C ILE A 24 -64.99 27.06 -56.27
N PHE A 25 -65.69 28.18 -56.14
CA PHE A 25 -65.28 29.26 -55.23
C PHE A 25 -65.35 28.83 -53.77
N GLY A 26 -66.41 28.13 -53.36
CA GLY A 26 -66.55 27.56 -52.01
C GLY A 26 -65.49 26.51 -51.70
N PHE A 27 -65.18 25.62 -52.65
CA PHE A 27 -64.11 24.63 -52.51
C PHE A 27 -62.73 25.28 -52.42
N SER A 28 -62.46 26.29 -53.26
CA SER A 28 -61.20 27.04 -53.23
C SER A 28 -61.04 27.84 -51.93
N PHE A 29 -62.11 28.47 -51.42
CA PHE A 29 -62.08 29.20 -50.16
C PHE A 29 -61.84 28.27 -48.96
N PHE A 30 -62.53 27.12 -48.92
CA PHE A 30 -62.33 26.12 -47.86
C PHE A 30 -60.93 25.50 -47.93
N SER A 31 -60.43 25.21 -49.13
CA SER A 31 -59.07 24.68 -49.33
C SER A 31 -58.01 25.70 -48.93
N TYR A 32 -58.20 26.99 -49.23
CA TYR A 32 -57.31 28.07 -48.82
C TYR A 32 -57.28 28.22 -47.29
N SER A 33 -58.45 28.25 -46.64
CA SER A 33 -58.54 28.32 -45.18
C SER A 33 -57.89 27.12 -44.50
N ASN A 34 -58.12 25.90 -44.98
CA ASN A 34 -57.48 24.70 -44.44
C ASN A 34 -55.96 24.71 -44.65
N MET A 35 -55.48 25.25 -45.77
CA MET A 35 -54.06 25.36 -46.05
C MET A 35 -53.38 26.36 -45.10
N GLU A 36 -54.05 27.47 -44.78
CA GLU A 36 -53.59 28.46 -43.78
C GLU A 36 -53.55 27.87 -42.36
N ASP A 37 -54.57 27.10 -41.98
CA ASP A 37 -54.61 26.40 -40.68
C ASP A 37 -53.49 25.33 -40.57
N ILE A 38 -53.26 24.55 -41.63
CA ILE A 38 -52.17 23.57 -41.70
C ILE A 38 -50.80 24.26 -41.64
N GLU A 39 -50.63 25.39 -42.31
CA GLU A 39 -49.38 26.16 -42.26
C GLU A 39 -49.11 26.70 -40.85
N LYS A 40 -50.15 27.20 -40.19
CA LYS A 40 -50.09 27.68 -38.81
C LYS A 40 -49.75 26.56 -37.82
N ASP A 41 -50.38 25.40 -37.95
CA ASP A 41 -50.10 24.22 -37.13
C ASP A 41 -48.68 23.71 -37.36
N ASN A 42 -48.21 23.64 -38.61
CA ASN A 42 -46.82 23.27 -38.92
C ASN A 42 -45.81 24.26 -38.33
N LYS A 43 -46.12 25.56 -38.35
CA LYS A 43 -45.27 26.59 -37.73
C LYS A 43 -45.23 26.44 -36.21
N LYS A 44 -46.37 26.11 -35.59
CA LYS A 44 -46.46 25.82 -34.16
C LYS A 44 -45.67 24.55 -33.79
N LEU A 45 -45.91 23.44 -34.51
CA LEU A 45 -45.17 22.17 -34.35
C LEU A 45 -43.66 22.38 -34.50
N LYS A 46 -43.22 23.16 -35.47
CA LYS A 46 -41.79 23.49 -35.65
C LYS A 46 -41.21 24.23 -34.44
N ASN A 47 -41.94 25.19 -33.90
CA ASN A 47 -41.51 25.93 -32.71
C ASN A 47 -41.47 25.00 -31.47
N ASP A 48 -42.51 24.20 -31.26
CA ASP A 48 -42.59 23.24 -30.16
C ASP A 48 -41.43 22.21 -30.24
N LEU A 49 -41.13 21.72 -31.45
CA LEU A 49 -40.02 20.79 -31.68
C LEU A 49 -38.66 21.45 -31.43
N THR A 50 -38.51 22.73 -31.78
CA THR A 50 -37.30 23.51 -31.49
C THR A 50 -37.12 23.69 -29.98
N GLN A 51 -38.18 24.04 -29.25
CA GLN A 51 -38.14 24.15 -27.78
C GLN A 51 -37.80 22.83 -27.10
N ILE A 52 -38.34 21.70 -27.59
CA ILE A 52 -38.02 20.37 -27.06
C ILE A 52 -36.54 20.07 -27.27
N VAL A 53 -36.00 20.31 -28.47
CA VAL A 53 -34.57 20.07 -28.77
C VAL A 53 -33.66 20.95 -27.90
N GLU A 54 -34.01 22.23 -27.72
CA GLU A 54 -33.27 23.12 -26.83
C GLU A 54 -33.28 22.61 -25.38
N SER A 55 -34.44 22.16 -24.89
CA SER A 55 -34.55 21.59 -23.53
C SER A 55 -33.79 20.27 -23.38
N GLU A 56 -33.75 19.42 -24.41
CA GLU A 56 -32.99 18.17 -24.39
C GLU A 56 -31.49 18.43 -24.31
N ILE A 57 -30.99 19.42 -25.06
CA ILE A 57 -29.59 19.86 -25.01
C ILE A 57 -29.27 20.37 -23.60
N GLU A 58 -30.10 21.24 -23.03
CA GLU A 58 -29.88 21.80 -21.69
C GLU A 58 -29.88 20.71 -20.60
N ILE A 59 -30.81 19.75 -20.68
CA ILE A 59 -30.86 18.61 -19.75
C ILE A 59 -29.60 17.76 -19.87
N LYS A 60 -29.15 17.49 -21.09
CA LYS A 60 -27.95 16.68 -21.34
C LYS A 60 -26.68 17.37 -20.84
N GLU A 61 -26.58 18.67 -21.02
CA GLU A 61 -25.48 19.48 -20.48
C GLU A 61 -25.48 19.44 -18.95
N LYS A 62 -26.62 19.71 -18.31
CA LYS A 62 -26.77 19.61 -16.85
C LYS A 62 -26.44 18.22 -16.31
N TYR A 63 -26.87 17.17 -16.99
CA TYR A 63 -26.55 15.80 -16.61
C TYR A 63 -25.04 15.56 -16.63
N ASN A 64 -24.36 15.96 -17.71
CA ASN A 64 -22.91 15.79 -17.83
C ASN A 64 -22.13 16.61 -16.80
N GLU A 65 -22.56 17.85 -16.52
CA GLU A 65 -21.96 18.68 -15.47
C GLU A 65 -22.15 18.06 -14.08
N THR A 66 -23.35 17.58 -13.79
CA THR A 66 -23.66 16.92 -12.51
C THR A 66 -22.85 15.63 -12.35
N MET A 67 -22.70 14.84 -13.43
CA MET A 67 -21.91 13.61 -13.40
C MET A 67 -20.44 13.90 -13.11
N LYS A 68 -19.84 14.90 -13.76
CA LYS A 68 -18.46 15.32 -13.49
C LYS A 68 -18.28 15.80 -12.06
N ALA A 69 -19.21 16.63 -11.56
CA ALA A 69 -19.16 17.11 -10.19
C ALA A 69 -19.28 15.94 -9.19
N PHE A 70 -20.10 14.93 -9.50
CA PHE A 70 -20.21 13.72 -8.70
C PHE A 70 -18.90 12.92 -8.69
N GLU A 71 -18.31 12.65 -9.86
CA GLU A 71 -17.01 11.94 -9.98
C GLU A 71 -15.88 12.68 -9.23
N GLU A 72 -15.85 14.00 -9.29
CA GLU A 72 -14.90 14.83 -8.53
C GLU A 72 -15.11 14.69 -7.02
N ILE A 73 -16.37 14.70 -6.55
CA ILE A 73 -16.70 14.49 -5.13
C ILE A 73 -16.32 13.07 -4.68
N GLU A 74 -16.53 12.04 -5.50
CA GLU A 74 -16.12 10.67 -5.18
C GLU A 74 -14.61 10.55 -5.05
N LEU A 75 -13.85 11.11 -5.99
CA LEU A 75 -12.39 11.12 -5.93
C LEU A 75 -11.88 11.91 -4.71
N GLU A 76 -12.48 13.06 -4.40
CA GLU A 76 -12.14 13.84 -3.21
C GLU A 76 -12.43 13.05 -1.94
N PHE A 77 -13.58 12.39 -1.86
CA PHE A 77 -13.97 11.57 -0.71
C PHE A 77 -12.96 10.45 -0.48
N THR A 78 -12.67 9.65 -1.51
CA THR A 78 -11.72 8.53 -1.44
C THR A 78 -10.31 9.03 -1.10
N SER A 79 -9.87 10.15 -1.69
CA SER A 79 -8.56 10.74 -1.36
C SER A 79 -8.48 11.27 0.07
N LYS A 80 -9.58 11.80 0.61
CA LYS A 80 -9.61 12.43 1.94
C LYS A 80 -9.72 11.41 3.07
N TYR A 81 -10.57 10.40 2.89
CA TYR A 81 -10.88 9.43 3.92
C TYR A 81 -10.20 8.08 3.72
N GLY A 82 -9.66 7.81 2.52
CA GLY A 82 -8.85 6.63 2.24
C GLY A 82 -9.65 5.33 2.09
N TYR A 83 -10.97 5.38 1.96
CA TYR A 83 -11.80 4.21 1.69
C TYR A 83 -12.91 4.55 0.69
N ASP A 84 -13.33 3.54 -0.06
CA ASP A 84 -14.42 3.61 -1.03
C ASP A 84 -15.75 3.34 -0.31
N TYR A 85 -16.65 4.33 -0.32
CA TYR A 85 -17.95 4.23 0.34
C TYR A 85 -18.94 3.31 -0.40
N THR A 86 -18.58 2.85 -1.60
CA THR A 86 -19.37 1.88 -2.39
C THR A 86 -19.01 0.42 -2.08
N MET A 87 -17.89 0.19 -1.39
CA MET A 87 -17.49 -1.14 -0.93
C MET A 87 -18.32 -1.59 0.27
N GLY A 88 -18.58 -2.89 0.38
CA GLY A 88 -19.16 -3.47 1.60
C GLY A 88 -18.15 -3.40 2.75
N ASP A 89 -18.65 -3.31 3.99
CA ASP A 89 -17.79 -3.21 5.19
C ASP A 89 -16.74 -4.35 5.25
N GLU A 90 -17.11 -5.57 4.83
CA GLU A 90 -16.21 -6.72 4.75
C GLU A 90 -15.07 -6.51 3.73
N ASP A 91 -15.37 -5.98 2.54
CA ASP A 91 -14.37 -5.71 1.49
C ASP A 91 -13.38 -4.61 1.92
N VAL A 92 -13.87 -3.59 2.62
CA VAL A 92 -13.03 -2.50 3.17
C VAL A 92 -12.05 -3.05 4.21
N ILE A 93 -12.53 -3.92 5.10
CA ILE A 93 -11.71 -4.56 6.12
C ILE A 93 -10.63 -5.45 5.47
N GLU A 94 -11.02 -6.27 4.49
CA GLU A 94 -10.08 -7.14 3.77
C GLU A 94 -9.00 -6.33 3.04
N SER A 95 -9.39 -5.27 2.33
CA SER A 95 -8.45 -4.38 1.62
C SER A 95 -7.44 -3.72 2.56
N GLU A 96 -7.87 -3.25 3.74
CA GLU A 96 -6.94 -2.64 4.70
C GLU A 96 -6.03 -3.69 5.36
N ILE A 97 -6.53 -4.91 5.62
CA ILE A 97 -5.68 -6.02 6.08
C ILE A 97 -4.59 -6.34 5.05
N GLU A 98 -4.92 -6.42 3.76
CA GLU A 98 -3.94 -6.64 2.69
C GLU A 98 -2.91 -5.51 2.59
N ASN A 99 -3.38 -4.26 2.68
CA ASN A 99 -2.52 -3.07 2.71
C ASN A 99 -1.51 -3.13 3.88
N LEU A 100 -1.97 -3.44 5.09
CA LEU A 100 -1.12 -3.59 6.27
C LEU A 100 -0.14 -4.77 6.14
N LYS A 101 -0.57 -5.90 5.57
CA LYS A 101 0.31 -7.07 5.27
C LYS A 101 1.41 -6.69 4.27
N SER A 102 1.08 -5.90 3.24
CA SER A 102 2.03 -5.37 2.27
C SER A 102 3.03 -4.39 2.90
N LYS A 103 2.55 -3.44 3.72
CA LYS A 103 3.41 -2.53 4.50
C LYS A 103 4.39 -3.29 5.39
N ASN A 104 3.92 -4.31 6.11
CA ASN A 104 4.77 -5.16 6.94
C ASN A 104 5.84 -5.92 6.14
N SER A 105 5.52 -6.35 4.92
CA SER A 105 6.50 -6.96 4.01
C SER A 105 7.58 -5.95 3.58
N SER A 106 7.17 -4.72 3.25
CA SER A 106 8.09 -3.61 2.95
C SER A 106 8.99 -3.26 4.13
N ILE A 107 8.45 -3.22 5.36
CA ILE A 107 9.23 -2.97 6.58
C ILE A 107 10.33 -4.01 6.76
N LYS A 108 10.05 -5.31 6.53
CA LYS A 108 11.07 -6.36 6.59
C LYS A 108 12.19 -6.14 5.56
N ILE A 109 11.86 -5.73 4.34
CA ILE A 109 12.85 -5.41 3.32
C ILE A 109 13.71 -4.23 3.76
N GLN A 110 13.09 -3.15 4.25
CA GLN A 110 13.81 -1.97 4.75
C GLN A 110 14.72 -2.30 5.92
N LEU A 111 14.26 -3.15 6.85
CA LEU A 111 15.05 -3.59 7.99
C LEU A 111 16.24 -4.44 7.55
N LYS A 112 16.07 -5.32 6.55
CA LYS A 112 17.17 -6.11 5.97
C LYS A 112 18.23 -5.21 5.35
N GLU A 113 17.80 -4.22 4.56
CA GLU A 113 18.70 -3.24 3.95
C GLU A 113 19.38 -2.33 4.99
N GLU A 114 18.68 -1.96 6.06
CA GLU A 114 19.30 -1.21 7.16
C GLU A 114 20.38 -2.03 7.86
N ILE A 115 20.11 -3.31 8.16
CA ILE A 115 21.11 -4.23 8.73
C ILE A 115 22.33 -4.29 7.82
N LYS A 116 22.16 -4.60 6.52
CA LYS A 116 23.25 -4.74 5.53
C LYS A 116 24.24 -3.59 5.50
N LYS A 117 23.80 -2.34 5.73
CA LYS A 117 24.69 -1.17 5.78
C LYS A 117 25.80 -1.30 6.83
N TYR A 118 25.57 -2.10 7.86
CA TYR A 118 26.49 -2.34 8.97
C TYR A 118 27.21 -3.69 8.90
N LYS A 119 27.27 -4.35 7.73
CA LYS A 119 27.92 -5.67 7.58
C LYS A 119 29.36 -5.77 8.12
N ASP A 120 30.09 -4.67 8.09
CA ASP A 120 31.46 -4.60 8.60
C ASP A 120 31.56 -4.87 10.12
N TYR A 121 30.47 -4.70 10.87
CA TYR A 121 30.38 -4.99 12.32
C TYR A 121 30.26 -6.47 12.62
N TYR A 122 29.96 -7.29 11.63
CA TYR A 122 29.70 -8.71 11.82
C TYR A 122 30.18 -9.51 10.62
N SER A 123 31.39 -9.22 10.17
CA SER A 123 32.06 -9.95 9.10
C SER A 123 33.08 -10.93 9.67
N GLY A 124 33.32 -12.03 8.97
CA GLY A 124 34.40 -12.97 9.26
C GLY A 124 34.02 -14.42 8.93
N ASP A 125 35.05 -15.25 8.75
CA ASP A 125 34.84 -16.66 8.39
C ASP A 125 34.47 -17.51 9.61
N TYR A 126 34.67 -16.97 10.81
CA TYR A 126 34.34 -17.63 12.09
C TYR A 126 32.83 -17.81 12.31
N TYR A 127 31.97 -17.21 11.49
CA TYR A 127 30.53 -17.53 11.46
C TYR A 127 30.22 -18.82 10.69
N LEU A 128 31.16 -19.33 9.89
CA LEU A 128 31.00 -20.53 9.08
C LEU A 128 31.60 -21.78 9.76
N THR A 129 32.14 -21.61 10.96
CA THR A 129 32.91 -22.64 11.67
C THR A 129 32.15 -23.14 12.89
N GLU A 130 32.24 -24.44 13.16
CA GLU A 130 31.61 -25.07 14.33
C GLU A 130 32.14 -24.56 15.68
N THR A 131 33.31 -23.90 15.69
CA THR A 131 33.92 -23.36 16.91
C THR A 131 33.06 -22.28 17.57
N LEU A 132 32.47 -21.38 16.79
CA LEU A 132 31.55 -20.36 17.29
C LEU A 132 30.27 -21.01 17.81
N ASP A 133 29.65 -21.89 17.03
CA ASP A 133 28.41 -22.60 17.41
C ASP A 133 28.57 -23.40 18.70
N ASN A 134 29.70 -24.10 18.86
CA ASN A 134 30.03 -24.84 20.07
C ASN A 134 30.18 -23.89 21.27
N SER A 135 30.90 -22.78 21.10
CA SER A 135 31.11 -21.78 22.15
C SER A 135 29.80 -21.13 22.59
N ILE A 136 28.93 -20.76 21.64
CA ILE A 136 27.59 -20.22 21.89
C ILE A 136 26.72 -21.27 22.60
N SER A 137 26.72 -22.51 22.14
CA SER A 137 25.93 -23.60 22.72
C SER A 137 26.30 -23.82 24.19
N LYS A 138 27.61 -23.86 24.49
CA LYS A 138 28.11 -23.97 25.86
C LYS A 138 27.73 -22.77 26.73
N PHE A 139 27.79 -21.56 26.17
CA PHE A 139 27.37 -20.35 26.87
C PHE A 139 25.88 -20.40 27.23
N VAL A 140 25.02 -20.79 26.28
CA VAL A 140 23.57 -20.92 26.51
C VAL A 140 23.27 -22.01 27.53
N SER A 141 24.02 -23.12 27.54
CA SER A 141 23.81 -24.19 28.52
C SER A 141 24.18 -23.81 29.95
N LEU A 142 24.95 -22.74 30.18
CA LEU A 142 25.30 -22.27 31.53
C LEU A 142 24.08 -22.01 32.41
N ASN A 143 22.96 -21.58 31.82
CA ASN A 143 21.71 -21.34 32.56
C ASN A 143 21.02 -22.63 33.04
N SER A 144 21.42 -23.79 32.50
CA SER A 144 20.83 -25.10 32.80
C SER A 144 21.74 -25.99 33.64
N ILE A 145 22.95 -25.53 33.99
CA ILE A 145 23.88 -26.26 34.85
C ILE A 145 23.37 -26.16 36.29
N ASN A 146 22.81 -27.27 36.80
CA ASN A 146 22.26 -27.34 38.16
C ASN A 146 23.34 -27.48 39.24
N ASP A 147 24.53 -27.98 38.88
CA ASP A 147 25.64 -28.17 39.81
C ASP A 147 26.72 -27.10 39.60
N VAL A 148 26.84 -26.20 40.58
CA VAL A 148 27.92 -25.20 40.67
C VAL A 148 29.31 -25.87 40.67
N ASP A 149 29.38 -27.15 41.04
CA ASP A 149 30.59 -27.96 41.06
C ASP A 149 31.07 -28.42 39.66
N GLU A 150 30.21 -28.38 38.63
CA GLU A 150 30.58 -28.66 37.22
C GLU A 150 31.09 -27.43 36.46
N LEU A 151 30.89 -26.23 37.02
CA LEU A 151 31.55 -25.02 36.53
C LEU A 151 33.03 -25.12 36.89
N ASN A 152 33.83 -25.63 35.95
CA ASN A 152 35.28 -25.45 35.96
C ASN A 152 35.55 -23.95 36.25
N PRO A 153 36.39 -23.58 37.24
CA PRO A 153 36.56 -22.19 37.67
C PRO A 153 36.97 -21.24 36.53
N ASP A 154 37.44 -21.76 35.41
CA ASP A 154 37.75 -21.00 34.21
C ASP A 154 36.67 -21.13 33.11
N LEU A 155 35.71 -20.19 33.12
CA LEU A 155 34.71 -20.03 32.07
C LEU A 155 35.34 -19.84 30.68
N TYR A 156 36.52 -19.21 30.59
CA TYR A 156 37.20 -18.99 29.32
C TYR A 156 37.60 -20.33 28.67
N SER A 157 38.17 -21.23 29.47
CA SER A 157 38.51 -22.59 29.04
C SER A 157 37.28 -23.44 28.75
N TYR A 158 36.23 -23.37 29.59
CA TYR A 158 35.00 -24.13 29.39
C TYR A 158 34.34 -23.79 28.04
N LEU A 159 34.22 -22.49 27.75
CA LEU A 159 33.67 -21.96 26.50
C LEU A 159 34.59 -22.19 25.28
N GLU A 160 35.81 -22.69 25.48
CA GLU A 160 36.82 -22.89 24.42
C GLU A 160 37.15 -21.59 23.64
N LEU A 161 37.16 -20.44 24.33
CA LEU A 161 37.35 -19.14 23.68
C LEU A 161 38.70 -19.03 22.97
N GLU A 162 39.75 -19.73 23.43
CA GLU A 162 41.04 -19.75 22.72
C GLU A 162 40.89 -20.28 21.28
N LYS A 163 40.14 -21.37 21.09
CA LYS A 163 39.93 -21.97 19.77
C LYS A 163 39.13 -21.05 18.87
N PHE A 164 38.06 -20.44 19.40
CA PHE A 164 37.30 -19.42 18.69
C PHE A 164 38.22 -18.27 18.24
N MET A 165 39.06 -17.76 19.14
CA MET A 165 39.93 -16.62 18.84
C MET A 165 41.00 -16.95 17.81
N GLU A 166 41.58 -18.15 17.81
CA GLU A 166 42.55 -18.60 16.81
C GLU A 166 42.02 -18.50 15.37
N GLU A 167 40.71 -18.68 15.19
CA GLU A 167 40.02 -18.53 13.91
C GLU A 167 39.57 -17.08 13.68
N ALA A 168 38.95 -16.46 14.67
CA ALA A 168 38.34 -15.15 14.55
C ALA A 168 39.35 -14.05 14.20
N ILE A 169 40.59 -14.14 14.68
CA ILE A 169 41.64 -13.15 14.35
C ILE A 169 42.11 -13.20 12.89
N ARG A 170 41.73 -14.22 12.11
CA ARG A 170 42.23 -14.41 10.73
C ARG A 170 41.50 -13.54 9.71
N SER A 171 40.23 -13.17 9.96
CA SER A 171 39.38 -12.41 9.03
C SER A 171 38.34 -11.51 9.71
N GLY A 172 37.75 -10.62 8.90
CA GLY A 172 36.57 -9.84 9.27
C GLY A 172 36.73 -8.86 10.44
N THR A 173 35.65 -8.72 11.19
CA THR A 173 35.48 -7.76 12.29
C THR A 173 36.50 -7.98 13.40
N VAL A 174 36.69 -9.22 13.85
CA VAL A 174 37.63 -9.53 14.94
C VAL A 174 39.07 -9.26 14.52
N LYS A 175 39.48 -9.63 13.29
CA LYS A 175 40.78 -9.24 12.71
C LYS A 175 40.99 -7.72 12.70
N TYR A 176 39.96 -6.97 12.29
CA TYR A 176 40.04 -5.52 12.28
C TYR A 176 40.24 -4.96 13.70
N LEU A 177 39.43 -5.40 14.66
CA LEU A 177 39.51 -4.93 16.04
C LEU A 177 40.85 -5.29 16.69
N ILE A 178 41.38 -6.51 16.45
CA ILE A 178 42.67 -6.90 17.04
C ILE A 178 43.84 -6.14 16.42
N SER A 179 43.74 -5.68 15.16
CA SER A 179 44.79 -4.85 14.54
C SER A 179 44.97 -3.49 15.23
N LEU A 180 43.98 -3.03 15.98
CA LEU A 180 43.99 -1.76 16.70
C LEU A 180 44.33 -1.91 18.19
N ASN A 181 44.30 -3.13 18.71
CA ASN A 181 44.32 -3.42 20.14
C ASN A 181 45.32 -4.51 20.48
N LYS A 182 45.64 -4.66 21.77
CA LYS A 182 46.39 -5.82 22.25
C LYS A 182 45.40 -6.93 22.59
N ARG A 183 45.78 -8.16 22.28
CA ARG A 183 45.02 -9.35 22.67
C ARG A 183 45.15 -9.56 24.17
N ASP A 184 44.02 -9.65 24.85
CA ASP A 184 43.92 -10.09 26.24
C ASP A 184 42.56 -10.78 26.46
N ILE A 185 42.38 -11.38 27.64
CA ILE A 185 41.14 -12.10 27.97
C ILE A 185 39.90 -11.19 27.84
N LYS A 186 40.02 -9.90 28.15
CA LYS A 186 38.90 -8.95 28.06
C LYS A 186 38.51 -8.73 26.60
N PHE A 187 39.49 -8.53 25.71
CA PHE A 187 39.28 -8.42 24.29
C PHE A 187 38.61 -9.70 23.74
N ASP A 188 39.11 -10.87 24.13
CA ASP A 188 38.63 -12.15 23.64
C ASP A 188 37.16 -12.39 24.05
N ILE A 189 36.79 -12.08 25.30
CA ILE A 189 35.39 -12.13 25.77
C ILE A 189 34.51 -11.17 24.97
N LEU A 190 34.95 -9.93 24.76
CA LEU A 190 34.15 -8.95 24.02
C LEU A 190 34.03 -9.30 22.53
N ALA A 191 35.07 -9.85 21.92
CA ALA A 191 35.04 -10.35 20.54
C ALA A 191 34.07 -11.52 20.39
N PHE A 192 34.09 -12.47 21.32
CA PHE A 192 33.12 -13.57 21.37
C PHE A 192 31.70 -13.05 21.55
N THR A 193 31.49 -12.11 22.48
CA THR A 193 30.17 -11.53 22.74
C THR A 193 29.65 -10.74 21.53
N THR A 194 30.52 -10.04 20.81
CA THR A 194 30.19 -9.42 19.52
C THR A 194 29.68 -10.49 18.56
N ALA A 195 30.44 -11.55 18.31
CA ALA A 195 30.06 -12.62 17.39
C ALA A 195 28.71 -13.26 17.77
N MET A 196 28.50 -13.55 19.06
CA MET A 196 27.25 -14.11 19.57
C MET A 196 26.03 -13.22 19.31
N TYR A 197 26.12 -11.91 19.57
CA TYR A 197 25.00 -11.01 19.33
C TYR A 197 24.80 -10.65 17.86
N SER A 198 25.82 -10.83 17.01
CA SER A 198 25.72 -10.50 15.60
C SER A 198 25.62 -11.69 14.66
N ASP A 199 25.54 -12.91 15.15
CA ASP A 199 25.37 -14.13 14.36
C ASP A 199 24.19 -14.05 13.37
N LYS A 200 22.98 -13.74 13.88
CA LYS A 200 21.82 -13.56 12.99
C LYS A 200 21.95 -12.33 12.07
N LEU A 201 22.63 -11.28 12.55
CA LEU A 201 22.88 -10.09 11.74
C LEU A 201 23.83 -10.39 10.59
N TYR A 202 24.81 -11.27 10.80
CA TYR A 202 25.68 -11.81 9.76
C TYR A 202 24.88 -12.54 8.70
N GLU A 203 23.97 -13.44 9.09
CA GLU A 203 23.15 -14.14 8.11
C GLU A 203 22.30 -13.17 7.27
N ILE A 204 21.61 -12.22 7.92
CA ILE A 204 20.73 -11.26 7.25
C ILE A 204 21.55 -10.31 6.35
N GLY A 205 22.65 -9.77 6.89
CA GLY A 205 23.51 -8.80 6.21
C GLY A 205 24.32 -9.37 5.06
N ASN A 206 24.44 -10.71 4.97
CA ASN A 206 25.08 -11.41 3.86
C ASN A 206 24.07 -12.17 2.98
N ASP A 207 22.78 -11.88 3.08
CA ASP A 207 21.72 -12.53 2.29
C ASP A 207 21.66 -14.07 2.43
N LEU A 208 22.12 -14.60 3.57
CA LEU A 208 22.03 -16.03 3.91
C LEU A 208 20.68 -16.37 4.55
N SER A 209 20.02 -15.39 5.17
CA SER A 209 18.67 -15.54 5.69
C SER A 209 17.81 -14.30 5.48
N ASP A 210 16.50 -14.52 5.43
CA ASP A 210 15.51 -13.45 5.49
C ASP A 210 15.12 -13.13 6.93
N ILE A 211 14.48 -11.97 7.10
CA ILE A 211 13.97 -11.55 8.41
C ILE A 211 12.78 -12.42 8.80
N ASP A 212 12.94 -13.11 9.94
CA ASP A 212 11.91 -13.98 10.51
C ASP A 212 10.71 -13.18 11.06
N GLN A 213 9.76 -13.87 11.71
CA GLN A 213 8.61 -13.22 12.34
C GLN A 213 8.93 -12.64 13.73
N ASN A 214 10.04 -13.03 14.36
CA ASN A 214 10.39 -12.63 15.72
C ASN A 214 11.32 -11.42 15.71
N LEU A 215 10.77 -10.26 15.30
CA LEU A 215 11.51 -9.01 15.27
C LEU A 215 12.03 -8.56 16.64
N ASN A 216 11.43 -9.02 17.75
CA ASN A 216 11.91 -8.74 19.10
C ASN A 216 13.26 -9.41 19.38
N LYS A 217 13.46 -10.65 18.91
CA LYS A 217 14.74 -11.34 19.02
C LYS A 217 15.81 -10.61 18.21
N LEU A 218 15.48 -10.23 16.98
CA LEU A 218 16.37 -9.45 16.12
C LEU A 218 16.74 -8.09 16.75
N TYR A 219 15.76 -7.38 17.31
CA TYR A 219 16.03 -6.11 18.00
C TYR A 219 16.93 -6.30 19.22
N SER A 220 16.71 -7.35 20.00
CA SER A 220 17.54 -7.68 21.16
C SER A 220 19.00 -7.94 20.76
N GLN A 221 19.24 -8.56 19.60
CA GLN A 221 20.58 -8.75 19.04
C GLN A 221 21.23 -7.42 18.63
N ILE A 222 20.49 -6.53 17.97
CA ILE A 222 20.98 -5.19 17.61
C ILE A 222 21.33 -4.39 18.87
N VAL A 223 20.48 -4.43 19.89
CA VAL A 223 20.74 -3.79 21.19
C VAL A 223 21.97 -4.42 21.83
N GLY A 224 22.05 -5.75 21.92
CA GLY A 224 23.19 -6.47 22.48
C GLY A 224 24.51 -6.08 21.81
N LEU A 225 24.57 -6.11 20.47
CA LEU A 225 25.73 -5.68 19.71
C LEU A 225 26.11 -4.22 20.01
N THR A 226 25.12 -3.33 20.04
CA THR A 226 25.31 -1.91 20.36
C THR A 226 25.92 -1.73 21.76
N GLU A 227 25.43 -2.48 22.75
CA GLU A 227 25.94 -2.44 24.13
C GLU A 227 27.35 -3.03 24.24
N VAL A 228 27.68 -4.09 23.48
CA VAL A 228 29.04 -4.65 23.44
C VAL A 228 30.03 -3.60 22.94
N TYR A 229 29.71 -2.87 21.87
CA TYR A 229 30.59 -1.81 21.37
C TYR A 229 30.71 -0.63 22.32
N ARG A 230 29.63 -0.26 23.03
CA ARG A 230 29.70 0.72 24.13
C ARG A 230 30.69 0.27 25.21
N ASN A 231 30.61 -1.00 25.60
CA ASN A 231 31.49 -1.58 26.62
C ASN A 231 32.95 -1.67 26.13
N MET A 232 33.18 -2.06 24.88
CA MET A 232 34.51 -2.03 24.25
C MET A 232 35.16 -0.65 24.41
N GLU A 233 34.47 0.40 23.98
CA GLU A 233 34.99 1.78 24.06
C GLU A 233 35.18 2.24 25.51
N THR A 234 34.25 1.90 26.40
CA THR A 234 34.33 2.20 27.84
C THR A 234 35.54 1.54 28.50
N PHE A 235 35.90 0.33 28.07
CA PHE A 235 37.07 -0.39 28.57
C PHE A 235 38.39 -0.02 27.86
N GLY A 236 38.37 0.98 26.97
CA GLY A 236 39.55 1.47 26.26
C GLY A 236 39.94 0.65 25.03
N ILE A 237 39.09 -0.26 24.56
CA ILE A 237 39.27 -0.96 23.28
C ILE A 237 38.95 0.01 22.15
N LYS A 238 39.90 0.18 21.23
CA LYS A 238 39.76 1.02 20.06
C LYS A 238 38.89 0.33 19.02
N THR A 239 37.74 0.90 18.71
CA THR A 239 36.77 0.39 17.73
C THR A 239 36.94 1.00 16.33
N GLY A 240 37.64 2.13 16.22
CA GLY A 240 37.98 2.76 14.94
C GLY A 240 36.74 3.14 14.13
N LYS A 241 36.63 2.63 12.89
CA LYS A 241 35.46 2.87 12.01
C LYS A 241 34.19 2.16 12.51
N LEU A 242 34.36 1.14 13.34
CA LEU A 242 33.28 0.34 13.91
C LEU A 242 32.80 0.93 15.23
N SER A 243 32.56 2.24 15.29
CA SER A 243 32.27 2.90 16.56
C SER A 243 30.86 2.58 17.09
N TYR A 244 30.71 2.62 18.41
CA TYR A 244 29.40 2.58 19.08
C TYR A 244 28.44 3.66 18.54
N GLY A 245 28.96 4.87 18.29
CA GLY A 245 28.17 5.98 17.77
C GLY A 245 27.50 5.68 16.42
N ASN A 246 28.13 4.88 15.57
CA ASN A 246 27.55 4.46 14.30
C ASN A 246 26.44 3.41 14.51
N LEU A 247 26.62 2.45 15.43
CA LEU A 247 25.58 1.45 15.77
C LEU A 247 24.32 2.04 16.40
N LEU A 248 24.41 3.22 17.03
CA LEU A 248 23.23 3.93 17.53
C LEU A 248 22.21 4.22 16.43
N ASN A 249 22.67 4.51 15.21
CA ASN A 249 21.78 4.75 14.07
C ASN A 249 21.05 3.47 13.65
N LEU A 250 21.76 2.34 13.57
CA LEU A 250 21.14 1.02 13.34
C LEU A 250 20.07 0.75 14.40
N LYS A 251 20.41 0.87 15.68
CA LYS A 251 19.48 0.65 16.80
C LYS A 251 18.23 1.53 16.70
N LYS A 252 18.39 2.82 16.39
CA LYS A 252 17.27 3.77 16.30
C LYS A 252 16.38 3.48 15.08
N ASN A 253 16.98 3.29 13.91
CA ASN A 253 16.25 3.06 12.67
C ASN A 253 15.50 1.72 12.72
N SER A 254 16.15 0.67 13.23
CA SER A 254 15.51 -0.63 13.44
C SER A 254 14.35 -0.56 14.44
N LEU A 255 14.49 0.18 15.54
CA LEU A 255 13.39 0.34 16.51
C LEU A 255 12.13 0.93 15.84
N THR A 256 12.31 2.00 15.08
CA THR A 256 11.21 2.71 14.41
C THR A 256 10.45 1.76 13.47
N LEU A 257 11.17 0.99 12.66
CA LEU A 257 10.60 0.00 11.75
C LEU A 257 9.87 -1.13 12.50
N ILE A 258 10.45 -1.62 13.59
CA ILE A 258 9.89 -2.73 14.37
C ILE A 258 8.62 -2.30 15.13
N GLU A 259 8.60 -1.08 15.68
CA GLU A 259 7.40 -0.49 16.30
C GLU A 259 6.25 -0.38 15.30
N GLU A 260 6.52 0.11 14.09
CA GLU A 260 5.53 0.21 13.03
C GLU A 260 5.00 -1.17 12.61
N TYR A 261 5.88 -2.17 12.49
CA TYR A 261 5.49 -3.55 12.19
C TYR A 261 4.51 -4.11 13.23
N PHE A 262 4.83 -3.97 14.52
CA PHE A 262 3.96 -4.49 15.58
C PHE A 262 2.66 -3.71 15.72
N LYS A 263 2.67 -2.40 15.44
CA LYS A 263 1.44 -1.60 15.37
C LYS A 263 0.52 -2.12 14.27
N ASN A 264 1.06 -2.32 13.06
CA ASN A 264 0.30 -2.87 11.94
C ASN A 264 -0.20 -4.28 12.25
N LYS A 265 0.64 -5.13 12.87
CA LYS A 265 0.26 -6.48 13.27
C LYS A 265 -0.91 -6.46 14.27
N GLY A 266 -0.86 -5.60 15.28
CA GLY A 266 -1.95 -5.44 16.24
C GLY A 266 -3.25 -4.95 15.60
N THR A 267 -3.15 -4.03 14.62
CA THR A 267 -4.32 -3.59 13.84
C THR A 267 -4.91 -4.73 13.00
N ILE A 268 -4.07 -5.54 12.33
CA ILE A 268 -4.53 -6.70 11.56
C ILE A 268 -5.28 -7.67 12.48
N GLU A 269 -4.69 -8.06 13.62
CA GLU A 269 -5.31 -8.99 14.57
C GLU A 269 -6.67 -8.46 15.07
N PHE A 270 -6.77 -7.15 15.31
CA PHE A 270 -8.03 -6.51 15.69
C PHE A 270 -9.07 -6.55 14.56
N LEU A 271 -8.69 -6.19 13.32
CA LEU A 271 -9.59 -6.21 12.17
C LEU A 271 -10.07 -7.62 11.82
N GLU A 272 -9.17 -8.62 11.88
CA GLU A 272 -9.52 -10.04 11.69
C GLU A 272 -10.54 -10.50 12.74
N SER A 273 -10.40 -10.07 14.00
CA SER A 273 -11.37 -10.40 15.07
C SER A 273 -12.76 -9.78 14.86
N LEU A 274 -12.83 -8.57 14.31
CA LEU A 274 -14.11 -7.91 13.98
C LEU A 274 -14.87 -8.66 12.86
N GLY A 275 -14.15 -9.22 11.90
CA GLY A 275 -14.74 -10.07 10.85
C GLY A 275 -15.37 -11.35 11.42
N GLU A 276 -14.64 -12.05 12.31
CA GLU A 276 -15.13 -13.29 12.93
C GLU A 276 -16.35 -13.09 13.86
N GLU A 277 -16.42 -11.98 14.59
CA GLU A 277 -17.57 -11.67 15.46
C GLU A 277 -18.84 -11.32 14.65
N ASN A 278 -18.68 -10.70 13.48
CA ASN A 278 -19.78 -10.40 12.57
C ASN A 278 -20.34 -11.66 11.89
N GLU A 279 -19.49 -12.62 11.53
CA GLU A 279 -19.95 -13.92 10.97
C GLU A 279 -20.73 -14.76 11.99
N LYS A 280 -20.35 -14.74 13.27
CA LYS A 280 -21.05 -15.48 14.35
C LYS A 280 -22.39 -14.86 14.76
N SER A 281 -22.64 -13.61 14.36
CA SER A 281 -23.84 -12.85 14.72
C SER A 281 -24.91 -12.82 13.60
N LYS A 282 -24.60 -13.35 12.41
CA LYS A 282 -25.54 -13.59 11.30
C LYS A 282 -26.18 -14.97 11.41
#